data_AF-A0A6B3D0K4-F1
#
_entry.id   AF-A0A6B3D0K4-F1
#
_cell.length_a   1.000
_cell.length_b   1.000
_cell.length_c   1.000
_cell.angle_alpha   90.00
_cell.angle_beta   90.00
_cell.angle_gamma   90.00
#
_symmetry.space_group_name_H-M   'P 1'
#
loop_
_entity.id
_entity.type
_entity.pdbx_description
1 polymer ?
#
loop_
_entity_poly.entity_id
_entity_poly.type
_entity_poly.pdbx_seq_one_letter_code
_entity_poly.pdbx_strand_id
1 'polypeptide(L)'
;EAVVIKLCEDRPAPAAVRVDALASVSLSAGVVGAAFAASMIDMFATGGRRYADGRMVTSRLGADLHNLTLPDGQQAKSAGAPTAELLAAHRASHAPSVTV
;
A
#
# COMPACT_ATOMS: atom_id res chain seq x y z
N GLU A 1 0.24 -5.81 8.35
CA GLU A 1 0.28 -7.28 8.49
C GLU A 1 -0.88 -7.83 9.32
N ALA A 2 -1.01 -7.49 10.61
CA ALA A 2 -2.03 -8.06 11.51
C ALA A 2 -3.48 -7.99 10.99
N VAL A 3 -3.88 -6.88 10.36
CA VAL A 3 -5.22 -6.74 9.76
C VAL A 3 -5.45 -7.78 8.66
N VAL A 4 -4.45 -8.01 7.79
CA VAL A 4 -4.55 -8.99 6.70
C VAL A 4 -4.65 -10.40 7.26
N ILE A 5 -3.82 -10.74 8.26
CA ILE A 5 -3.88 -12.03 8.97
C ILE A 5 -5.30 -12.26 9.50
N LYS A 6 -5.86 -11.27 10.22
CA LYS A 6 -7.19 -11.40 10.82
C LYS A 6 -8.30 -11.55 9.79
N LEU A 7 -8.20 -10.88 8.64
CA LEU A 7 -9.18 -10.98 7.55
C LEU A 7 -9.11 -12.33 6.81
N CYS A 8 -7.93 -12.95 6.77
CA CYS A 8 -7.71 -14.25 6.10
C CYS A 8 -7.89 -15.46 7.03
N GLU A 9 -8.05 -15.23 8.34
CA GLU A 9 -8.22 -16.30 9.33
C GLU A 9 -9.40 -17.22 8.97
N ASP A 10 -9.16 -18.52 9.07
CA ASP A 10 -10.11 -19.59 8.75
C ASP A 10 -10.69 -19.55 7.31
N ARG A 11 -9.97 -18.95 6.37
CA ARG A 11 -10.37 -18.85 4.95
C ARG A 11 -9.27 -19.37 4.03
N PRO A 12 -9.62 -19.90 2.84
CA PRO A 12 -8.63 -20.17 1.81
C PRO A 12 -7.93 -18.87 1.38
N ALA A 13 -6.72 -19.00 0.84
CA ALA A 13 -5.97 -17.86 0.31
C ALA A 13 -6.82 -17.08 -0.70
N PRO A 14 -6.99 -15.76 -0.53
CA PRO A 14 -7.79 -14.97 -1.44
C PRO A 14 -7.12 -14.85 -2.82
N ALA A 15 -7.92 -14.75 -3.87
CA ALA A 15 -7.41 -14.57 -5.24
C ALA A 15 -6.65 -13.24 -5.42
N ALA A 16 -7.06 -12.20 -4.68
CA ALA A 16 -6.42 -10.89 -4.70
C ALA A 16 -6.53 -10.18 -3.34
N VAL A 17 -5.52 -9.39 -3.00
CA VAL A 17 -5.50 -8.49 -1.85
C VAL A 17 -5.13 -7.09 -2.31
N ARG A 18 -5.88 -6.09 -1.82
CA ARG A 18 -5.53 -4.67 -1.94
C ARG A 18 -5.32 -4.11 -0.54
N VAL A 19 -4.24 -3.35 -0.35
CA VAL A 19 -3.99 -2.62 0.90
C VAL A 19 -3.84 -1.14 0.59
N ASP A 20 -4.84 -0.35 0.96
CA ASP A 20 -4.76 1.11 0.83
C ASP A 20 -4.08 1.69 2.08
N ALA A 21 -2.81 2.08 1.96
CA ALA A 21 -2.11 2.80 3.02
C ALA A 21 -2.39 4.30 2.88
N LEU A 22 -2.91 4.91 3.95
CA LEU A 22 -3.03 6.36 4.06
C LEU A 22 -1.87 6.87 4.90
N ALA A 23 -0.95 7.58 4.25
CA ALA A 23 0.15 8.22 4.94
C ALA A 23 -0.42 9.26 5.90
N SER A 24 -0.14 9.12 7.20
CA SER A 24 -0.53 10.10 8.22
C SER A 24 0.26 11.43 8.12
N VAL A 25 0.88 11.69 6.98
CA VAL A 25 1.72 12.87 6.72
C VAL A 25 0.84 14.01 6.23
N SER A 26 -0.11 14.36 7.07
CA SER A 26 -0.87 15.61 7.07
C SER A 26 -1.53 15.63 8.43
N LEU A 27 -1.15 16.58 9.30
CA LEU A 27 -1.96 17.09 10.44
C LEU A 27 -1.20 18.11 11.33
N SER A 28 0.13 18.28 11.18
CA SER A 28 0.87 19.38 11.80
C SER A 28 1.55 20.26 10.74
N ALA A 29 1.36 21.58 10.83
CA ALA A 29 2.05 22.54 9.98
C ALA A 29 3.58 22.45 10.21
N GLY A 30 4.38 22.34 9.15
CA GLY A 30 5.83 22.25 9.25
C GLY A 30 6.52 21.92 7.92
N VAL A 31 7.85 21.98 7.93
CA VAL A 31 8.70 21.63 6.78
C VAL A 31 8.94 20.12 6.78
N VAL A 32 8.88 19.50 5.61
CA VAL A 32 9.31 18.11 5.42
C VAL A 32 10.80 17.98 5.77
N GLY A 33 11.14 17.13 6.74
CA GLY A 33 12.52 16.84 7.11
C GLY A 33 13.29 16.14 5.97
N ALA A 34 14.61 16.39 5.89
CA ALA A 34 15.45 15.88 4.81
C ALA A 34 15.44 14.35 4.65
N ALA A 35 15.34 13.61 5.77
CA ALA A 35 15.23 12.15 5.73
C ALA A 35 13.95 11.68 5.04
N PHE A 36 12.80 12.31 5.34
CA PHE A 36 11.53 11.96 4.69
C PHE A 36 11.56 12.36 3.21
N ALA A 37 12.10 13.54 2.89
CA ALA A 37 12.29 13.96 1.50
C ALA A 37 13.13 12.94 0.72
N ALA A 38 14.26 12.47 1.27
CA ALA A 38 15.10 11.46 0.64
C ALA A 38 14.32 10.16 0.37
N SER A 39 13.55 9.67 1.35
CA SER A 39 12.71 8.48 1.16
C SER A 39 11.64 8.67 0.07
N MET A 40 11.08 9.87 -0.09
CA MET A 40 10.15 10.17 -1.18
C MET A 40 10.86 10.14 -2.54
N ILE A 41 12.08 10.66 -2.64
CA ILE A 41 12.88 10.60 -3.87
C ILE A 41 13.22 9.14 -4.22
N ASP A 42 13.63 8.34 -3.25
CA ASP A 42 13.90 6.91 -3.45
C ASP A 42 12.65 6.15 -3.92
N MET A 43 11.49 6.46 -3.34
CA MET A 43 10.20 5.92 -3.77
C MET A 43 9.90 6.30 -5.23
N PHE A 44 10.10 7.56 -5.62
CA PHE A 44 9.90 8.01 -6.99
C PHE A 44 10.86 7.35 -7.97
N ALA A 45 12.14 7.20 -7.61
CA ALA A 45 13.14 6.53 -8.43
C ALA A 45 12.88 5.03 -8.58
N THR A 46 12.36 4.38 -7.53
CA THR A 46 12.02 2.95 -7.53
C THR A 46 10.79 2.66 -8.40
N GLY A 47 9.81 3.56 -8.42
CA GLY A 47 8.54 3.35 -9.11
C GLY A 47 7.60 2.39 -8.37
N GLY A 48 6.48 2.03 -9.01
CA GLY A 48 5.48 1.15 -8.41
C GLY A 48 5.91 -0.31 -8.37
N ARG A 49 5.39 -1.06 -7.39
CA ARG A 49 5.54 -2.51 -7.28
C ARG A 49 4.19 -3.16 -7.01
N ARG A 50 4.03 -4.40 -7.45
CA ARG A 50 2.88 -5.25 -7.11
C ARG A 50 3.29 -6.73 -7.12
N TYR A 51 2.46 -7.61 -6.57
CA TYR A 51 2.55 -9.04 -6.85
C TYR A 51 1.58 -9.42 -7.96
N ALA A 52 2.07 -10.19 -8.92
CA ALA A 52 1.30 -10.83 -9.99
C ALA A 52 1.77 -12.27 -10.11
N ASP A 53 0.84 -13.22 -10.12
CA ASP A 53 1.14 -14.67 -10.15
C ASP A 53 2.15 -15.09 -9.08
N GLY A 54 2.03 -14.51 -7.87
CA GLY A 54 2.91 -14.77 -6.73
C GLY A 54 4.33 -14.19 -6.88
N ARG A 55 4.60 -13.40 -7.92
CA ARG A 55 5.90 -12.77 -8.16
C ARG A 55 5.82 -11.26 -8.06
N MET A 56 6.83 -10.65 -7.45
CA MET A 56 6.93 -9.19 -7.42
C MET A 56 7.34 -8.66 -8.80
N VAL A 57 6.54 -7.75 -9.35
CA VAL A 57 6.76 -7.11 -10.65
C VAL A 57 6.68 -5.59 -10.52
N THR A 58 7.20 -4.88 -11.53
CA THR A 58 7.08 -3.42 -11.63
C THR A 58 5.64 -3.01 -11.98
N SER A 59 5.20 -1.87 -11.46
CA SER A 59 3.94 -1.21 -11.81
C SER A 59 4.15 0.30 -11.96
N ARG A 60 3.13 1.02 -12.44
CA ARG A 60 3.17 2.48 -12.44
C ARG A 60 3.05 2.98 -11.00
N LEU A 61 3.90 3.92 -10.62
CA LEU A 61 3.70 4.70 -9.40
C LEU A 61 2.36 5.44 -9.49
N GLY A 62 1.57 5.40 -8.42
CA GLY A 62 0.24 5.99 -8.36
C GLY A 62 -0.83 5.25 -9.15
N ALA A 63 -0.59 3.98 -9.53
CA ALA A 63 -1.61 3.12 -10.14
C ALA A 63 -2.78 2.87 -9.16
N ASP A 64 -3.88 2.33 -9.68
CA ASP A 64 -5.01 1.88 -8.85
C ASP A 64 -5.62 2.97 -7.96
N LEU A 65 -5.60 4.23 -8.44
CA LEU A 65 -6.12 5.39 -7.72
C LEU A 65 -7.54 5.12 -7.20
N HIS A 66 -7.73 5.38 -5.92
CA HIS A 66 -9.00 5.14 -5.24
C HIS A 66 -9.35 6.26 -4.27
N ASN A 67 -10.63 6.64 -4.26
CA ASN A 67 -11.18 7.59 -3.31
C ASN A 67 -11.79 6.80 -2.14
N LEU A 68 -11.33 7.09 -0.93
CA LEU A 68 -11.80 6.49 0.31
C LEU A 68 -12.66 7.50 1.06
N THR A 69 -13.80 7.04 1.57
CA THR A 69 -14.59 7.76 2.57
C THR A 69 -14.20 7.24 3.94
N LEU A 70 -13.63 8.11 4.76
CA LEU A 70 -13.19 7.79 6.11
C LEU A 70 -14.41 7.71 7.06
N PRO A 71 -14.26 7.06 8.24
CA PRO A 71 -15.36 6.90 9.19
C PRO A 71 -15.99 8.22 9.68
N ASP A 72 -15.25 9.32 9.62
CA ASP A 72 -15.71 10.67 9.97
C ASP A 72 -16.32 11.44 8.78
N GLY A 73 -16.46 10.78 7.62
CA GLY A 73 -16.97 11.36 6.39
C GLY A 73 -15.95 12.13 5.56
N GLN A 74 -14.69 12.26 6.03
CA GLN A 74 -13.64 12.90 5.23
C GLN A 74 -13.28 12.03 4.02
N GLN A 75 -12.78 12.69 2.96
CA GLN A 75 -12.34 12.02 1.75
C GLN A 75 -10.82 11.93 1.72
N ALA A 76 -10.29 10.74 1.47
CA ALA A 76 -8.87 10.49 1.25
C ALA A 76 -8.63 9.84 -0.11
N LYS A 77 -7.43 10.02 -0.67
CA LYS A 77 -7.01 9.31 -1.88
C LYS A 77 -5.91 8.32 -1.53
N SER A 78 -6.02 7.12 -2.07
CA SER A 78 -4.94 6.13 -2.06
C SER A 78 -4.55 5.79 -3.49
N ALA A 79 -3.29 5.46 -3.69
CA ALA A 79 -2.73 5.10 -4.98
C ALA A 79 -1.43 4.33 -4.76
N GLY A 80 -1.07 3.51 -5.74
CA GLY A 80 -0.05 2.51 -5.53
C GLY A 80 1.37 3.01 -5.39
N ALA A 81 2.10 2.39 -4.47
CA ALA A 81 3.43 2.82 -4.03
C ALA A 81 4.29 1.63 -3.62
N PRO A 82 5.64 1.68 -3.74
CA PRO A 82 6.51 0.58 -3.33
C PRO A 82 6.70 0.53 -1.81
N THR A 83 5.64 0.26 -1.04
CA THR A 83 5.70 0.28 0.43
C THR A 83 5.86 -1.11 1.05
N ALA A 84 6.20 -1.14 2.35
CA ALA A 84 6.42 -2.39 3.09
C ALA A 84 5.12 -3.21 3.25
N GLU A 85 3.96 -2.55 3.21
CA GLU A 85 2.64 -3.19 3.28
C GLU A 85 2.44 -4.23 2.18
N LEU A 86 3.04 -4.04 1.00
CA LEU A 86 2.93 -4.96 -0.12
C LEU A 86 3.51 -6.34 0.22
N LEU A 87 4.72 -6.34 0.78
CA LEU A 87 5.40 -7.56 1.18
C LEU A 87 4.68 -8.23 2.36
N ALA A 88 4.25 -7.42 3.33
CA ALA A 88 3.53 -7.91 4.50
C ALA A 88 2.19 -8.55 4.10
N ALA A 89 1.43 -7.92 3.20
CA ALA A 89 0.16 -8.43 2.71
C ALA A 89 0.33 -9.72 1.90
N HIS A 90 1.35 -9.81 1.04
CA HIS A 90 1.64 -11.04 0.31
C HIS A 90 2.02 -12.20 1.23
N ARG A 91 2.89 -11.96 2.22
CA ARG A 91 3.27 -12.98 3.20
C ARG A 91 2.11 -13.45 4.06
N ALA A 92 1.26 -12.54 4.51
CA ALA A 92 0.13 -12.85 5.38
C ALA A 92 -1.03 -13.54 4.66
N SER A 93 -1.28 -13.22 3.39
CA SER A 93 -2.45 -13.72 2.66
C SER A 93 -2.16 -14.91 1.74
N HIS A 94 -0.90 -15.10 1.32
CA HIS A 94 -0.51 -16.01 0.25
C HIS A 94 -1.23 -15.75 -1.10
N ALA A 95 -1.83 -14.57 -1.27
CA ALA A 95 -2.55 -14.23 -2.49
C ALA A 95 -1.59 -14.11 -3.69
N PRO A 96 -1.98 -14.61 -4.88
CA PRO A 96 -1.17 -14.49 -6.08
C PRO A 96 -1.14 -13.06 -6.64
N SER A 97 -2.17 -12.27 -6.37
CA SER A 97 -2.27 -10.86 -6.77
C SER A 97 -2.34 -9.96 -5.53
N VAL A 98 -1.37 -9.06 -5.37
CA VAL A 98 -1.36 -8.09 -4.27
C VAL A 98 -0.99 -6.71 -4.78
N THR A 99 -1.82 -5.72 -4.45
CA THR A 99 -1.55 -4.31 -4.69
C THR A 99 -1.56 -3.52 -3.40
N VAL A 100 -0.81 -2.42 -3.43
CA VAL A 100 -0.81 -1.32 -2.47
C VAL A 100 -0.93 -0.03 -3.24
#